data_AF-A0A544QS93-F1
#
_entry.id   AF-A0A544QS93-F1
#
_cell.length_a   1.000
_cell.length_b   1.000
_cell.length_c   1.000
_cell.angle_alpha   90.00
_cell.angle_beta   90.00
_cell.angle_gamma   90.00
#
_symmetry.space_group_name_H-M   'P 1'
#
loop_
_entity.id
_entity.type
_entity.pdbx_description
1 polymer ?
#
loop_
_entity_poly.entity_id
_entity_poly.type
_entity_poly.pdbx_seq_one_letter_code
_entity_poly.pdbx_strand_id
1 'polypeptide(L)'
;MTREATLDRDAAIDRIVELIETVDSEPMPVPVREIWVYGDVALGLDPIDRLDIYLTKDILLRGDSDAAEEYYEQHGVKGVGQSVDAEWAEAFPEYIRANDNGHAAPEKCLAAHLLGDDEPIHLEVCNASFDENVTQRLRGALDRESYEQILDPRGVCLWVDGEWDDDLLGKLRGGELPFPTLSGALEQMGVDADTADAAADTVSRYRTEQTGASVRGDVI
;
A
#
# COMPACT_ATOMS: atom_id res chain seq x y z
N MET A 1 27.87 -1.41 10.95
CA MET A 1 26.43 -1.15 11.06
C MET A 1 26.18 0.15 10.32
N THR A 2 25.86 0.04 9.03
CA THR A 2 25.36 1.17 8.25
C THR A 2 24.04 1.55 8.91
N ARG A 3 23.90 2.80 9.33
CA ARG A 3 22.62 3.30 9.86
C ARG A 3 21.62 3.13 8.70
N GLU A 4 20.61 2.29 8.85
CA GLU A 4 19.50 2.22 7.90
C GLU A 4 18.94 3.64 7.73
N ALA A 5 18.63 4.01 6.49
CA ALA A 5 18.19 5.35 6.16
C ALA A 5 16.76 5.54 6.71
N THR A 6 16.65 6.15 7.89
CA THR A 6 15.37 6.57 8.46
C THR A 6 14.91 7.87 7.83
N LEU A 7 13.60 8.08 7.70
CA LEU A 7 12.99 9.30 7.19
C LEU A 7 12.65 10.26 8.32
N ASP A 8 12.85 11.56 8.08
CA ASP A 8 12.24 12.60 8.90
C ASP A 8 10.72 12.59 8.67
N ARG A 9 9.93 12.83 9.71
CA ARG A 9 8.47 12.78 9.59
C ARG A 9 7.91 13.76 8.56
N ASP A 10 8.42 14.99 8.51
CA ASP A 10 7.94 15.97 7.53
C ASP A 10 8.31 15.52 6.12
N ALA A 11 9.52 14.96 5.93
CA ALA A 11 9.94 14.41 4.64
C ALA A 11 9.09 13.20 4.20
N ALA A 12 8.71 12.32 5.13
CA ALA A 12 7.82 11.20 4.84
C ALA A 12 6.43 11.68 4.42
N ILE A 13 5.89 12.70 5.09
CA ILE A 13 4.57 13.28 4.75
C ILE A 13 4.63 14.02 3.41
N ASP A 14 5.70 14.79 3.14
CA ASP A 14 5.90 15.43 1.83
C ASP A 14 5.92 14.37 0.72
N ARG A 15 6.58 13.23 0.94
CA ARG A 15 6.61 12.14 -0.02
C ARG A 15 5.24 11.49 -0.25
N ILE A 16 4.42 11.37 0.79
CA ILE A 16 3.02 10.92 0.66
C ILE A 16 2.23 11.91 -0.19
N VAL A 17 2.38 13.22 0.06
CA VAL A 17 1.70 14.26 -0.73
C VAL A 17 2.08 14.15 -2.21
N GLU A 18 3.37 14.01 -2.53
CA GLU A 18 3.82 13.80 -3.92
C GLU A 18 3.17 12.55 -4.54
N LEU A 19 3.05 11.44 -3.79
CA LEU A 19 2.39 10.23 -4.29
C LEU A 19 0.91 10.47 -4.59
N ILE A 20 0.18 11.15 -3.68
CA ILE A 20 -1.24 11.46 -3.88
C ILE A 20 -1.40 12.41 -5.08
N GLU A 21 -0.55 13.44 -5.21
CA GLU A 21 -0.56 14.36 -6.36
C GLU A 21 -0.36 13.62 -7.69
N THR A 22 0.55 12.65 -7.73
CA THR A 22 0.75 11.80 -8.92
C THR A 22 -0.50 10.99 -9.24
N VAL A 23 -1.10 10.32 -8.25
CA VAL A 23 -2.34 9.54 -8.45
C VAL A 23 -3.52 10.41 -8.90
N ASP A 24 -3.63 11.63 -8.37
CA ASP A 24 -4.74 12.55 -8.63
C ASP A 24 -4.62 13.24 -10.01
N SER A 25 -3.41 13.36 -10.55
CA SER A 25 -3.14 14.15 -11.76
C SER A 25 -2.70 13.34 -12.99
N GLU A 26 -2.13 12.15 -12.80
CA GLU A 26 -1.63 11.29 -13.88
C GLU A 26 -2.53 10.08 -14.17
N PRO A 27 -2.54 9.54 -15.40
CA PRO A 27 -3.17 8.25 -15.65
C PRO A 27 -2.44 7.16 -14.87
N MET A 28 -3.19 6.25 -14.26
CA MET A 28 -2.65 5.14 -13.46
C MET A 28 -2.81 3.80 -14.21
N PRO A 29 -1.98 2.78 -13.92
CA PRO A 29 -2.13 1.44 -14.51
C PRO A 29 -3.49 0.80 -14.22
N VAL A 30 -4.12 1.20 -13.11
CA VAL A 30 -5.45 0.82 -12.67
C VAL A 30 -6.02 2.00 -11.87
N PRO A 31 -7.36 2.22 -11.85
CA PRO A 31 -7.94 3.29 -11.05
C PRO A 31 -7.64 3.08 -9.56
N VAL A 32 -7.12 4.11 -8.91
CA VAL A 32 -6.92 4.16 -7.45
C VAL A 32 -8.10 4.92 -6.84
N ARG A 33 -8.59 4.45 -5.70
CA ARG A 33 -9.80 4.95 -5.03
C ARG A 33 -9.57 5.53 -3.65
N GLU A 34 -8.65 4.93 -2.89
CA GLU A 34 -8.33 5.38 -1.55
C GLU A 34 -6.82 5.28 -1.32
N ILE A 35 -6.27 6.28 -0.62
CA ILE A 35 -4.88 6.28 -0.17
C ILE A 35 -4.86 6.43 1.35
N TRP A 36 -4.31 5.43 2.00
CA TRP A 36 -4.17 5.35 3.44
C TRP A 36 -2.70 5.26 3.83
N VAL A 37 -2.39 5.79 5.00
CA VAL A 37 -1.10 5.58 5.66
C VAL A 37 -1.32 4.88 6.99
N TYR A 38 -0.38 4.03 7.38
CA TYR A 38 -0.44 3.32 8.66
C TYR A 38 0.96 3.19 9.25
N GLY A 39 1.07 2.54 10.41
CA GLY A 39 2.36 2.33 11.04
C GLY A 39 2.99 3.64 11.54
N ASP A 40 4.29 3.79 11.36
CA ASP A 40 5.11 4.80 12.05
C ASP A 40 4.63 6.23 11.80
N VAL A 41 4.26 6.54 10.54
CA VAL A 41 3.76 7.85 10.14
C VAL A 41 2.40 8.14 10.78
N ALA A 42 1.49 7.17 10.81
CA ALA A 42 0.16 7.32 11.43
C ALA A 42 0.26 7.51 12.95
N LEU A 43 1.26 6.88 13.58
CA LEU A 43 1.55 7.00 15.00
C LEU A 43 2.35 8.26 15.36
N GLY A 44 2.71 9.09 14.38
CA GLY A 44 3.45 10.33 14.58
C GLY A 44 4.90 10.14 15.02
N LEU A 45 5.51 8.98 14.75
CA LEU A 45 6.91 8.72 15.10
C LEU A 45 7.85 9.62 14.30
N ASP A 46 8.98 9.95 14.90
CA ASP A 46 10.06 10.73 14.28
C ASP A 46 11.40 10.38 14.97
N PRO A 47 12.37 9.77 14.27
CA PRO A 47 12.35 9.41 12.84
C PRO A 47 11.42 8.21 12.53
N ILE A 48 11.12 8.04 11.25
CA ILE A 48 10.35 6.92 10.71
C ILE A 48 11.29 5.89 10.09
N ASP A 49 11.15 4.62 10.46
CA ASP A 49 11.99 3.55 9.92
C ASP A 49 11.50 3.13 8.53
N ARG A 50 10.19 3.15 8.31
CA ARG A 50 9.54 2.80 7.04
C ARG A 50 8.22 3.54 6.86
N LEU A 51 7.97 4.00 5.64
CA LEU A 51 6.70 4.60 5.26
C LEU A 51 5.76 3.51 4.73
N ASP A 52 4.64 3.30 5.43
CA ASP A 52 3.67 2.25 5.15
C ASP A 52 2.40 2.87 4.51
N ILE A 53 2.11 2.47 3.27
CA ILE A 53 1.03 3.03 2.44
C ILE A 53 0.11 1.91 1.97
N TYR A 54 -1.19 2.14 2.02
CA TYR A 54 -2.20 1.24 1.48
C TYR A 54 -3.01 1.94 0.39
N LEU A 55 -3.09 1.31 -0.77
CA LEU A 55 -3.87 1.76 -1.93
C LEU A 55 -5.05 0.82 -2.16
N THR A 56 -6.25 1.36 -2.12
CA THR A 56 -7.42 0.69 -2.70
C THR A 56 -7.46 1.00 -4.19
N LYS A 57 -7.56 -0.03 -5.01
CA LYS A 57 -7.67 0.06 -6.47
C LYS A 57 -8.90 -0.66 -6.99
N ASP A 58 -9.44 -0.21 -8.12
CA ASP A 58 -10.45 -0.98 -8.84
C ASP A 58 -9.82 -2.12 -9.65
N ILE A 59 -10.69 -3.02 -10.10
CA ILE A 59 -10.38 -4.01 -11.12
C ILE A 59 -10.96 -3.51 -12.43
N LEU A 60 -10.18 -3.57 -13.51
CA LEU A 60 -10.69 -3.26 -14.84
C LEU A 60 -11.72 -4.32 -15.26
N LEU A 61 -13.01 -3.96 -15.17
CA LEU A 61 -14.12 -4.87 -15.48
C LEU A 61 -14.36 -5.05 -16.99
N ARG A 62 -13.85 -4.13 -17.80
CA ARG A 62 -14.00 -4.12 -19.26
C ARG A 62 -12.64 -3.94 -19.88
N GLY A 63 -11.98 -5.06 -20.19
CA GLY A 63 -10.74 -5.05 -20.94
C GLY A 63 -10.97 -4.74 -22.43
N ASP A 64 -9.94 -4.21 -23.06
CA ASP A 64 -9.79 -4.09 -24.50
C ASP A 64 -9.02 -5.32 -25.00
N SER A 65 -9.73 -6.30 -25.57
CA SER A 65 -9.13 -7.54 -26.04
C SER A 65 -8.19 -7.33 -27.23
N ASP A 66 -8.48 -6.35 -28.07
CA ASP A 66 -7.73 -6.09 -29.29
C ASP A 66 -6.40 -5.42 -28.92
N ALA A 67 -6.44 -4.41 -28.03
CA ALA A 67 -5.24 -3.81 -27.46
C ALA A 67 -4.40 -4.83 -26.67
N ALA A 68 -5.05 -5.76 -25.96
CA ALA A 68 -4.34 -6.81 -25.22
C ALA A 68 -3.60 -7.80 -26.11
N GLU A 69 -4.20 -8.21 -27.24
CA GLU A 69 -3.55 -9.07 -28.23
C GLU A 69 -2.38 -8.34 -28.88
N GLU A 70 -2.59 -7.09 -29.32
CA GLU A 70 -1.56 -6.28 -29.95
C GLU A 70 -0.36 -6.03 -29.01
N TYR A 71 -0.61 -5.65 -27.76
CA TYR A 71 0.44 -5.40 -26.80
C TYR A 71 1.26 -6.67 -26.51
N TYR A 72 0.59 -7.82 -26.38
CA TYR A 72 1.27 -9.09 -26.16
C TYR A 72 2.14 -9.49 -27.36
N GLU A 73 1.67 -9.32 -28.60
CA GLU A 73 2.45 -9.63 -29.80
C GLU A 73 3.71 -8.77 -29.91
N GLN A 74 3.63 -7.50 -29.51
CA GLN A 74 4.74 -6.55 -29.61
C GLN A 74 5.74 -6.66 -28.45
N HIS A 75 5.24 -6.81 -27.22
CA HIS A 75 6.04 -6.68 -26.00
C HIS A 75 6.17 -7.98 -25.20
N GLY A 76 5.38 -9.01 -25.51
CA GLY A 76 5.41 -10.30 -24.83
C GLY A 76 4.80 -10.31 -23.42
N VAL A 77 4.14 -9.22 -23.00
CA VAL A 77 3.51 -9.09 -21.68
C VAL A 77 2.00 -9.27 -21.80
N LYS A 78 1.44 -10.20 -21.04
CA LYS A 78 -0.01 -10.49 -21.04
C LYS A 78 -0.75 -9.53 -20.10
N GLY A 79 -2.02 -9.27 -20.37
CA GLY A 79 -2.90 -8.59 -19.41
C GLY A 79 -2.82 -7.06 -19.41
N VAL A 80 -1.97 -6.45 -20.25
CA VAL A 80 -2.16 -5.03 -20.64
C VAL A 80 -3.41 -4.94 -21.51
N GLY A 81 -4.24 -3.93 -21.29
CA GLY A 81 -5.60 -3.85 -21.82
C GLY A 81 -6.64 -4.71 -21.07
N GLN A 82 -6.25 -5.49 -20.05
CA GLN A 82 -7.19 -6.33 -19.29
C GLN A 82 -7.10 -6.12 -17.79
N SER A 83 -5.91 -6.32 -17.21
CA SER A 83 -5.61 -6.13 -15.79
C SER A 83 -4.95 -4.79 -15.54
N VAL A 84 -4.26 -4.27 -16.55
CA VAL A 84 -3.58 -2.96 -16.56
C VAL A 84 -4.09 -2.18 -17.77
N ASP A 85 -4.26 -0.88 -17.62
CA ASP A 85 -4.73 0.02 -18.66
C ASP A 85 -3.74 0.09 -19.84
N ALA A 86 -4.26 0.01 -21.07
CA ALA A 86 -3.44 0.00 -22.28
C ALA A 86 -2.91 1.39 -22.64
N GLU A 87 -3.71 2.43 -22.48
CA GLU A 87 -3.29 3.81 -22.78
C GLU A 87 -2.20 4.25 -21.81
N TRP A 88 -2.33 3.88 -20.53
CA TRP A 88 -1.26 4.05 -19.53
C TRP A 88 0.01 3.31 -19.94
N ALA A 89 -0.09 2.05 -20.38
CA ALA A 89 1.07 1.25 -20.76
C ALA A 89 1.82 1.83 -21.97
N GLU A 90 1.11 2.45 -22.91
CA GLU A 90 1.71 3.17 -24.03
C GLU A 90 2.40 4.47 -23.60
N ALA A 91 1.81 5.19 -22.64
CA ALA A 91 2.37 6.44 -22.12
C ALA A 91 3.56 6.23 -21.19
N PHE A 92 3.57 5.12 -20.42
CA PHE A 92 4.56 4.82 -19.38
C PHE A 92 5.12 3.39 -19.48
N PRO A 93 5.72 3.00 -20.63
CA PRO A 93 6.20 1.64 -20.84
C PRO A 93 7.30 1.22 -19.86
N GLU A 94 8.08 2.16 -19.30
CA GLU A 94 9.14 1.90 -18.32
C GLU A 94 8.64 1.38 -16.97
N TYR A 95 7.37 1.61 -16.62
CA TYR A 95 6.76 1.18 -15.36
C TYR A 95 6.05 -0.17 -15.46
N ILE A 96 5.99 -0.78 -16.65
CA ILE A 96 5.39 -2.08 -16.84
C ILE A 96 6.17 -3.14 -16.05
N ARG A 97 5.47 -3.86 -15.17
CA ARG A 97 6.01 -4.98 -14.41
C ARG A 97 5.08 -6.18 -14.54
N ALA A 98 5.66 -7.34 -14.80
CA ALA A 98 4.94 -8.61 -14.86
C ALA A 98 5.18 -9.45 -13.61
N ASN A 99 4.26 -10.37 -13.33
CA ASN A 99 4.48 -11.48 -12.42
C ASN A 99 5.33 -12.58 -13.09
N ASP A 100 5.68 -13.61 -12.31
CA ASP A 100 6.54 -14.71 -12.76
C ASP A 100 5.92 -15.53 -13.91
N ASN A 101 4.60 -15.39 -14.14
CA ASN A 101 3.86 -16.01 -15.24
C ASN A 101 3.77 -15.11 -16.48
N GLY A 102 4.46 -13.97 -16.51
CA GLY A 102 4.47 -13.03 -17.64
C GLY A 102 3.19 -12.22 -17.81
N HIS A 103 2.33 -12.14 -16.79
CA HIS A 103 1.15 -11.28 -16.80
C HIS A 103 1.47 -9.96 -16.10
N ALA A 104 1.06 -8.85 -16.69
CA ALA A 104 1.09 -7.53 -16.07
C ALA A 104 0.47 -7.61 -14.67
N ALA A 105 1.21 -7.06 -13.71
CA ALA A 105 0.91 -7.13 -12.29
C ALA A 105 0.57 -5.71 -11.82
N PRO A 106 -0.72 -5.36 -11.69
CA PRO A 106 -1.15 -3.98 -11.41
C PRO A 106 -0.48 -3.37 -10.19
N GLU A 107 -0.30 -4.14 -9.12
CA GLU A 107 0.39 -3.74 -7.90
C GLU A 107 1.86 -3.39 -8.17
N LYS A 108 2.55 -4.16 -9.01
CA LYS A 108 3.96 -3.92 -9.34
C LYS A 108 4.10 -2.73 -10.29
N CYS A 109 3.14 -2.54 -11.19
CA CYS A 109 3.07 -1.37 -12.06
C CYS A 109 2.84 -0.10 -11.24
N LEU A 110 1.89 -0.12 -10.29
CA LEU A 110 1.66 1.00 -9.36
C LEU A 110 2.92 1.32 -8.56
N ALA A 111 3.56 0.30 -7.96
CA ALA A 111 4.80 0.50 -7.23
C ALA A 111 5.91 1.10 -8.11
N ALA A 112 6.07 0.63 -9.34
CA ALA A 112 7.09 1.14 -10.26
C ALA A 112 6.84 2.59 -10.73
N HIS A 113 5.58 2.99 -10.88
CA HIS A 113 5.21 4.36 -11.24
C HIS A 113 5.30 5.30 -10.04
N LEU A 114 4.87 4.85 -8.86
CA LEU A 114 4.73 5.71 -7.69
C LEU A 114 5.99 5.79 -6.83
N LEU A 115 6.89 4.79 -6.86
CA LEU A 115 8.01 4.66 -5.93
C LEU A 115 9.36 4.63 -6.66
N GLY A 116 10.39 5.20 -6.04
CA GLY A 116 11.78 4.95 -6.41
C GLY A 116 12.30 3.61 -5.87
N ASP A 117 13.25 3.01 -6.57
CA ASP A 117 13.75 1.64 -6.31
C ASP A 117 14.35 1.43 -4.91
N ASP A 118 14.86 2.47 -4.25
CA ASP A 118 15.58 2.40 -2.96
C ASP A 118 14.88 3.14 -1.81
N GLU A 119 13.62 3.55 -1.98
CA GLU A 119 12.87 4.25 -0.94
C GLU A 119 12.41 3.28 0.17
N PRO A 120 12.48 3.63 1.47
CA PRO A 120 12.00 2.76 2.56
C PRO A 120 10.47 2.82 2.66
N ILE A 121 9.79 2.45 1.57
CA ILE A 121 8.34 2.47 1.43
C ILE A 121 7.81 1.05 1.27
N HIS A 122 6.83 0.69 2.09
CA HIS A 122 6.03 -0.50 1.88
C HIS A 122 4.67 -0.10 1.30
N LEU A 123 4.33 -0.67 0.16
CA LEU A 123 3.07 -0.44 -0.54
C LEU A 123 2.21 -1.70 -0.51
N GLU A 124 1.08 -1.61 0.17
CA GLU A 124 0.00 -2.58 0.10
C GLU A 124 -1.01 -2.13 -0.96
N VAL A 125 -1.35 -3.00 -1.90
CA VAL A 125 -2.30 -2.71 -2.98
C VAL A 125 -3.42 -3.75 -2.96
N CYS A 126 -4.66 -3.31 -2.87
CA CYS A 126 -5.80 -4.22 -2.81
C CYS A 126 -7.05 -3.64 -3.47
N ASN A 127 -8.01 -4.50 -3.83
CA ASN A 127 -9.32 -4.07 -4.31
C ASN A 127 -10.38 -3.91 -3.23
N ALA A 128 -10.10 -4.35 -2.00
CA ALA A 128 -10.94 -4.07 -0.85
C ALA A 128 -10.59 -2.71 -0.25
N SER A 129 -11.49 -2.15 0.56
CA SER A 129 -11.15 -0.99 1.39
C SER A 129 -10.17 -1.40 2.50
N PHE A 130 -9.48 -0.41 3.08
CA PHE A 130 -8.51 -0.65 4.15
C PHE A 130 -9.12 -1.44 5.32
N ASP A 131 -10.25 -0.98 5.86
CA ASP A 131 -10.91 -1.61 7.01
C ASP A 131 -11.37 -3.04 6.73
N GLU A 132 -11.86 -3.30 5.51
CA GLU A 132 -12.26 -4.64 5.10
C GLU A 132 -11.05 -5.57 5.07
N ASN A 133 -9.95 -5.15 4.43
CA ASN A 133 -8.75 -5.96 4.35
C ASN A 133 -8.11 -6.20 5.71
N VAL A 134 -8.04 -5.18 6.57
CA VAL A 134 -7.62 -5.31 7.98
C VAL A 134 -8.43 -6.42 8.67
N THR A 135 -9.75 -6.39 8.54
CA THR A 135 -10.63 -7.40 9.15
C THR A 135 -10.40 -8.79 8.57
N GLN A 136 -10.28 -8.91 7.25
CA GLN A 136 -10.10 -10.20 6.59
C GLN A 136 -8.72 -10.82 6.90
N ARG A 137 -7.65 -10.04 6.83
CA ARG A 137 -6.28 -10.48 7.15
C ARG A 137 -6.14 -10.82 8.62
N LEU A 138 -6.78 -10.08 9.53
CA LEU A 138 -6.81 -10.43 10.94
C LEU A 138 -7.44 -11.81 11.15
N ARG A 139 -8.62 -12.07 10.58
CA ARG A 139 -9.29 -13.38 10.69
C ARG A 139 -8.41 -14.51 10.13
N GLY A 140 -7.88 -14.31 8.92
CA GLY A 140 -7.01 -15.31 8.28
C GLY A 140 -5.73 -15.59 9.06
N ALA A 141 -5.14 -14.57 9.70
CA ALA A 141 -3.96 -14.70 10.52
C ALA A 141 -4.24 -15.42 11.85
N LEU A 142 -5.37 -15.14 12.50
CA LEU A 142 -5.79 -15.83 13.72
C LEU A 142 -6.08 -17.31 13.44
N ASP A 143 -6.79 -17.62 12.35
CA ASP A 143 -7.13 -19.00 11.98
C ASP A 143 -5.89 -19.87 11.68
N ARG A 144 -4.79 -19.25 11.24
CA ARG A 144 -3.57 -19.93 10.79
C ARG A 144 -2.36 -19.70 11.68
N GLU A 145 -2.52 -18.93 12.75
CA GLU A 145 -1.45 -18.43 13.62
C GLU A 145 -0.30 -17.74 12.84
N SER A 146 -0.63 -17.08 11.71
CA SER A 146 0.32 -16.39 10.84
C SER A 146 0.26 -14.88 11.08
N TYR A 147 0.65 -14.44 12.27
CA TYR A 147 0.46 -13.05 12.73
C TYR A 147 1.27 -12.03 11.94
N GLU A 148 2.35 -12.43 11.27
CA GLU A 148 3.09 -11.56 10.35
C GLU A 148 2.25 -11.11 9.14
N GLN A 149 1.12 -11.78 8.89
CA GLN A 149 0.17 -11.42 7.85
C GLN A 149 -0.87 -10.38 8.31
N ILE A 150 -0.90 -9.97 9.59
CA ILE A 150 -1.84 -8.96 10.07
C ILE A 150 -1.46 -7.59 9.48
N LEU A 151 -2.46 -6.89 8.95
CA LEU A 151 -2.34 -5.48 8.58
C LEU A 151 -2.65 -4.63 9.82
N ASP A 152 -1.81 -3.63 10.11
CA ASP A 152 -1.98 -2.76 11.28
C ASP A 152 -3.31 -1.97 11.15
N PRO A 153 -4.27 -2.12 12.07
CA PRO A 153 -5.57 -1.45 11.98
C PRO A 153 -5.51 0.06 12.21
N ARG A 154 -4.35 0.62 12.61
CA ARG A 154 -4.18 2.03 12.94
C ARG A 154 -3.84 2.84 11.68
N GLY A 155 -4.81 2.91 10.78
CA GLY A 155 -4.71 3.63 9.50
C GLY A 155 -5.32 5.03 9.52
N VAL A 156 -4.85 5.89 8.62
CA VAL A 156 -5.34 7.24 8.37
C VAL A 156 -5.59 7.39 6.88
N CYS A 157 -6.82 7.68 6.50
CA CYS A 157 -7.18 7.95 5.11
C CYS A 157 -6.84 9.39 4.76
N LEU A 158 -6.09 9.62 3.68
CA LEU A 158 -5.66 10.96 3.27
C LEU A 158 -6.27 11.42 1.95
N TRP A 159 -6.73 10.47 1.14
CA TRP A 159 -7.34 10.76 -0.14
C TRP A 159 -8.38 9.70 -0.49
N VAL A 160 -9.53 10.15 -0.99
CA VAL A 160 -10.62 9.29 -1.51
C VAL A 160 -11.22 9.91 -2.76
N ASP A 161 -11.17 9.20 -3.89
CA ASP A 161 -11.85 9.56 -5.14
C ASP A 161 -11.70 11.06 -5.54
N GLY A 162 -10.49 11.61 -5.42
CA GLY A 162 -10.15 13.00 -5.76
C GLY A 162 -10.31 14.01 -4.61
N GLU A 163 -10.77 13.57 -3.44
CA GLU A 163 -10.93 14.41 -2.26
C GLU A 163 -9.80 14.19 -1.26
N TRP A 164 -9.13 15.28 -0.88
CA TRP A 164 -8.03 15.33 0.09
C TRP A 164 -8.53 15.63 1.51
N ASP A 165 -7.89 15.05 2.52
CA ASP A 165 -8.09 15.43 3.93
C ASP A 165 -6.93 16.28 4.46
N ASP A 166 -7.00 17.60 4.20
CA ASP A 166 -6.00 18.58 4.63
C ASP A 166 -5.85 18.68 6.16
N ASP A 167 -6.93 18.43 6.91
CA ASP A 167 -6.94 18.50 8.38
C ASP A 167 -6.19 17.29 8.98
N LEU A 168 -6.42 16.09 8.45
CA LEU A 168 -5.66 14.90 8.82
C LEU A 168 -4.18 15.02 8.44
N LEU A 169 -3.87 15.57 7.26
CA LEU A 169 -2.48 15.87 6.89
C LEU A 169 -1.81 16.82 7.90
N GLY A 170 -2.49 17.87 8.33
CA GLY A 170 -2.00 18.78 9.37
C GLY A 170 -1.74 18.06 10.70
N LYS A 171 -2.66 17.20 11.14
CA LYS A 171 -2.51 16.41 12.38
C LYS A 171 -1.38 15.38 12.30
N LEU A 172 -1.17 14.76 11.15
CA LEU A 172 -0.04 13.86 10.92
C LEU A 172 1.30 14.59 11.06
N ARG A 173 1.42 15.80 10.48
CA ARG A 173 2.64 16.63 10.64
C ARG A 173 2.90 17.00 12.09
N GLY A 174 1.84 17.27 12.86
CA GLY A 174 1.93 17.52 14.30
C GLY A 174 2.20 16.27 15.14
N GLY A 175 1.98 15.07 14.62
CA GLY A 175 1.98 13.83 15.41
C GLY A 175 0.84 13.80 16.43
N GLU A 176 -0.32 14.36 16.09
CA GLU A 176 -1.41 14.66 17.04
C GLU A 176 -2.52 13.59 17.07
N LEU A 177 -2.40 12.53 16.26
CA LEU A 177 -3.44 11.51 16.14
C LEU A 177 -3.43 10.54 17.34
N PRO A 178 -4.55 10.40 18.06
CA PRO A 178 -4.61 9.52 19.21
C PRO A 178 -4.92 8.08 18.79
N PHE A 179 -3.89 7.25 18.64
CA PHE A 179 -4.04 5.82 18.42
C PHE A 179 -3.80 5.01 19.70
N PRO A 180 -4.51 3.88 19.90
CA PRO A 180 -4.13 2.90 20.92
C PRO A 180 -2.82 2.18 20.56
N THR A 181 -2.31 1.37 21.49
CA THR A 181 -1.27 0.38 21.16
C THR A 181 -1.79 -0.60 20.10
N LEU A 182 -0.89 -1.29 19.40
CA LEU A 182 -1.30 -2.29 18.41
C LEU A 182 -2.15 -3.39 19.05
N SER A 183 -1.71 -3.94 20.17
CA SER A 183 -2.49 -4.93 20.92
C SER A 183 -3.84 -4.37 21.36
N GLY A 184 -3.89 -3.14 21.86
CA GLY A 184 -5.14 -2.47 22.22
C GLY A 184 -6.09 -2.27 21.03
N ALA A 185 -5.56 -2.03 19.82
CA ALA A 185 -6.37 -1.97 18.60
C ALA A 185 -6.92 -3.35 18.22
N LEU A 186 -6.10 -4.40 18.33
CA LEU A 186 -6.51 -5.78 18.07
C LEU A 186 -7.57 -6.26 19.09
N GLU A 187 -7.43 -5.90 20.36
CA GLU A 187 -8.45 -6.17 21.39
C GLU A 187 -9.78 -5.48 21.07
N GLN A 188 -9.75 -4.23 20.59
CA GLN A 188 -10.96 -3.52 20.15
C GLN A 188 -11.63 -4.20 18.95
N MET A 189 -10.86 -4.93 18.13
CA MET A 189 -11.37 -5.77 17.04
C MET A 189 -11.86 -7.16 17.50
N GLY A 190 -11.78 -7.45 18.80
CA GLY A 190 -12.31 -8.68 19.41
C GLY A 190 -11.30 -9.79 19.62
N VAL A 191 -10.00 -9.52 19.48
CA VAL A 191 -8.93 -10.47 19.84
C VAL A 191 -8.77 -10.51 21.36
N ASP A 192 -8.53 -11.69 21.94
CA ASP A 192 -8.21 -11.78 23.36
C ASP A 192 -6.84 -11.16 23.67
N ALA A 193 -6.67 -10.63 24.88
CA ALA A 193 -5.49 -9.85 25.26
C ALA A 193 -4.15 -10.60 25.05
N ASP A 194 -4.07 -11.87 25.46
CA ASP A 194 -2.83 -12.66 25.33
C ASP A 194 -2.47 -12.87 23.84
N THR A 195 -3.45 -13.17 23.01
CA THR A 195 -3.26 -13.31 21.56
C THR A 195 -2.96 -11.97 20.89
N ALA A 196 -3.61 -10.89 21.32
CA ALA A 196 -3.40 -9.55 20.79
C ALA A 196 -1.96 -9.06 21.05
N ASP A 197 -1.43 -9.30 22.25
CA ASP A 197 -0.04 -8.99 22.59
C ASP A 197 0.95 -9.83 21.76
N ALA A 198 0.73 -11.14 21.66
CA ALA A 198 1.59 -12.02 20.85
C ALA A 198 1.59 -11.65 19.35
N ALA A 199 0.41 -11.29 18.82
CA ALA A 199 0.24 -10.84 17.46
C ALA A 199 0.94 -9.48 17.23
N ALA A 200 0.72 -8.52 18.13
CA ALA A 200 1.34 -7.20 18.06
C ALA A 200 2.87 -7.25 18.08
N ASP A 201 3.45 -8.09 18.93
CA ASP A 201 4.89 -8.33 18.98
C ASP A 201 5.42 -8.95 17.67
N THR A 202 4.66 -9.87 17.09
CA THR A 202 5.04 -10.53 15.83
C THR A 202 5.00 -9.56 14.65
N VAL A 203 3.93 -8.76 14.54
CA VAL A 203 3.81 -7.71 13.52
C VAL A 203 4.95 -6.71 13.65
N SER A 204 5.21 -6.22 14.86
CA SER A 204 6.26 -5.22 15.11
C SER A 204 7.64 -5.74 14.70
N ARG A 205 7.97 -6.97 15.08
CA ARG A 205 9.24 -7.61 14.71
C ARG A 205 9.38 -7.79 13.21
N TYR A 206 8.33 -8.27 12.56
CA TYR A 206 8.32 -8.48 11.11
C TYR A 206 8.49 -7.17 10.33
N ARG A 207 7.91 -6.06 10.82
CA ARG A 207 8.08 -4.73 10.20
C ARG A 207 9.53 -4.24 10.30
N THR A 208 10.16 -4.37 11.45
CA THR A 208 11.56 -3.94 11.67
C THR A 208 12.58 -4.76 10.87
N GLU A 209 12.27 -6.01 10.51
CA GLU A 209 13.17 -6.85 9.71
C GLU A 209 13.17 -6.53 8.22
N GLN A 210 12.20 -5.74 7.73
CA GLN A 210 12.09 -5.37 6.32
C GLN A 210 12.90 -4.12 5.99
N THR A 211 13.59 -4.16 4.85
CA THR A 211 14.43 -3.06 4.36
C THR A 211 14.14 -2.78 2.88
N GLY A 212 14.26 -1.51 2.49
CA GLY A 212 14.01 -1.04 1.12
C GLY A 212 12.54 -1.00 0.71
N ALA A 213 12.31 -0.73 -0.57
CA ALA A 213 10.97 -0.68 -1.13
C ALA A 213 10.38 -2.09 -1.23
N SER A 214 9.13 -2.27 -0.83
CA SER A 214 8.43 -3.54 -1.00
C SER A 214 6.98 -3.33 -1.39
N VAL A 215 6.48 -4.19 -2.28
CA VAL A 215 5.08 -4.18 -2.71
C VAL A 215 4.43 -5.51 -2.36
N ARG A 216 3.22 -5.43 -1.83
CA ARG A 216 2.33 -6.56 -1.65
C ARG A 216 1.00 -6.27 -2.33
N GLY A 217 0.62 -7.15 -3.25
CA GLY A 217 -0.71 -7.13 -3.87
C GLY A 217 -1.56 -8.25 -3.33
N ASP A 218 -2.76 -7.92 -2.87
CA ASP A 218 -3.79 -8.89 -2.54
C ASP A 218 -5.03 -8.59 -3.39
N VAL A 219 -5.65 -9.63 -3.95
CA VAL A 219 -6.97 -9.52 -4.59
C VAL A 219 -7.96 -10.33 -3.75
N ILE A 220 -8.99 -9.65 -3.24
CA ILE A 220 -10.03 -10.18 -2.37
C ILE A 220 -11.32 -10.39 -3.15
#